data_AF-A0AAP2D4L3-F1
#
_entry.id   AF-A0AAP2D4L3-F1
#
_cell.length_a   1.000
_cell.length_b   1.000
_cell.length_c   1.000
_cell.angle_alpha   90.00
_cell.angle_beta   90.00
_cell.angle_gamma   90.00
#
_symmetry.space_group_name_H-M   'P 1'
#
loop_
_entity.id
_entity.type
_entity.pdbx_description
1 polymer ?
#
loop_
_entity_poly.entity_id
_entity_poly.type
_entity_poly.pdbx_seq_one_letter_code
_entity_poly.pdbx_strand_id
1 'polypeptide(L)' 'MPVVIFRERNAQLYCYIAKLDLEAKVTGMEFERHDYWGGRVELEGGKAYYVNPQGAKPVFPVSLRASRAELG' A
#
# COMPACT_ATOMS: atom_id res chain seq x y z
N MET A 1 -7.73 -1.01 -12.65
CA MET A 1 -6.71 -1.02 -11.57
C MET A 1 -7.36 -1.57 -10.31
N PRO A 2 -6.82 -2.62 -9.66
CA PRO A 2 -7.35 -3.10 -8.39
C PRO A 2 -7.38 -1.97 -7.36
N VAL A 3 -8.37 -2.03 -6.48
CA VAL A 3 -8.42 -1.19 -5.28
C VAL A 3 -7.77 -1.99 -4.15
N VAL A 4 -6.81 -1.36 -3.48
CA VAL A 4 -6.24 -1.84 -2.22
C VAL A 4 -6.72 -0.96 -1.08
N ILE A 5 -6.84 -1.52 0.12
CA ILE A 5 -7.24 -0.79 1.32
C ILE A 5 -6.08 -0.80 2.31
N PHE A 6 -5.59 0.38 2.68
CA PHE A 6 -4.56 0.52 3.69
C PHE A 6 -5.19 0.76 5.06
N ARG A 7 -4.66 0.10 6.10
CA ARG A 7 -5.12 0.20 7.49
C ARG A 7 -3.93 0.27 8.43
N GLU A 8 -3.99 1.15 9.42
CA GLU A 8 -3.01 1.19 10.50
C GLU A 8 -3.59 0.48 11.73
N ARG A 9 -2.81 -0.44 12.33
CA ARG A 9 -3.14 -1.15 13.57
C ARG A 9 -1.87 -1.25 14.40
N ASN A 10 -1.91 -0.80 15.66
CA ASN A 10 -0.75 -0.86 16.57
C ASN A 10 0.54 -0.28 15.94
N ALA A 11 0.44 0.89 15.29
CA ALA A 11 1.53 1.55 14.56
C ALA A 11 2.13 0.74 13.40
N GLN A 12 1.42 -0.27 12.88
CA GLN A 12 1.81 -1.08 11.73
C GLN A 12 0.82 -0.90 10.60
N LEU A 13 1.33 -0.85 9.36
CA LEU A 13 0.54 -0.69 8.16
C LEU A 13 0.23 -2.04 7.51
N TYR A 14 -1.04 -2.24 7.15
CA TYR A 14 -1.53 -3.41 6.44
C TYR A 14 -2.19 -2.98 5.13
N CYS A 15 -2.09 -3.85 4.13
CA CYS A 15 -2.69 -3.68 2.82
C CYS A 15 -3.63 -4.85 2.53
N TYR A 16 -4.91 -4.54 2.32
CA TYR A 16 -5.91 -5.51 1.87
C TYR A 16 -6.11 -5.40 0.35
N ILE A 17 -5.90 -6.50 -0.36
CA ILE A 17 -6.03 -6.61 -1.80
C ILE A 17 -7.38 -7.25 -2.12
N ALA A 18 -8.39 -6.43 -2.40
CA ALA A 18 -9.77 -6.90 -2.59
C ALA A 18 -9.91 -7.99 -3.68
N LYS A 19 -9.11 -7.90 -4.75
CA LYS A 19 -9.16 -8.89 -5.84
C LYS A 19 -8.69 -10.29 -5.41
N LEU A 20 -7.85 -10.38 -4.39
CA LEU A 20 -7.27 -11.64 -3.91
C LEU A 20 -7.84 -12.09 -2.57
N ASP A 21 -8.74 -11.29 -1.97
CA ASP A 21 -9.21 -11.47 -0.59
C ASP A 21 -8.06 -11.73 0.40
N LEU A 22 -7.02 -10.89 0.29
CA LEU A 22 -5.77 -11.07 1.03
C LEU A 22 -5.40 -9.79 1.77
N GLU A 23 -5.25 -9.86 3.09
CA GLU A 23 -4.60 -8.82 3.91
C GLU A 23 -3.15 -9.24 4.18
N ALA A 24 -2.19 -8.36 3.93
CA ALA A 24 -0.78 -8.59 4.19
C ALA A 24 -0.16 -7.36 4.88
N LYS A 25 0.82 -7.59 5.74
CA LYS A 25 1.59 -6.51 6.37
C LYS A 25 2.44 -5.79 5.33
N VAL A 26 2.51 -4.47 5.39
CA VAL A 26 3.45 -3.68 4.59
C VAL A 26 4.83 -3.79 5.22
N THR A 27 5.81 -4.23 4.44
CA THR A 27 7.21 -4.41 4.88
C THR A 27 8.13 -3.30 4.38
N GLY A 28 7.69 -2.52 3.40
CA GLY A 28 8.41 -1.37 2.88
C GLY A 28 7.55 -0.51 1.98
N MET A 29 7.90 0.78 1.88
CA MET A 29 7.26 1.73 0.98
C MET A 29 8.28 2.73 0.44
N GLU A 30 8.21 3.01 -0.85
CA GLU A 30 9.13 3.93 -1.53
C GLU A 30 9.07 5.35 -0.97
N PHE A 31 7.86 5.84 -0.70
CA PHE A 31 7.64 7.17 -0.14
C PHE A 31 6.73 7.11 1.09
N GLU A 32 7.27 7.45 2.27
CA GLU A 32 6.54 7.48 3.55
C GLU A 32 6.46 8.88 4.17
N ARG A 33 6.78 9.93 3.39
CA ARG A 33 6.81 11.31 3.90
C ARG A 33 5.39 11.85 4.08
N HIS A 34 5.24 12.82 4.98
CA HIS A 34 3.94 13.42 5.26
C HIS A 34 3.34 14.16 4.05
N ASP A 35 4.18 14.68 3.16
CA ASP A 35 3.82 15.43 1.94
C ASP A 35 3.97 14.60 0.65
N TYR A 36 4.45 13.36 0.76
CA TYR A 36 4.67 12.47 -0.37
C TYR A 36 4.63 11.01 0.07
N TRP A 37 3.49 10.36 -0.17
CA TRP A 37 3.19 9.03 0.36
C TRP A 37 2.74 8.08 -0.76
N GLY A 38 3.30 6.87 -0.82
CA GLY A 38 2.97 5.86 -1.83
C GLY A 38 4.19 5.38 -2.60
N GLY A 39 4.04 5.22 -3.92
CA GLY A 39 5.05 4.59 -4.78
C GLY A 39 4.97 3.06 -4.70
N ARG A 40 6.12 2.39 -4.80
CA ARG A 40 6.21 0.94 -4.59
C ARG A 40 5.94 0.58 -3.12
N VAL A 41 4.97 -0.28 -2.90
CA VAL A 41 4.59 -0.84 -1.60
C VAL A 41 4.89 -2.33 -1.59
N GLU A 42 5.73 -2.76 -0.67
CA GLU A 42 6.15 -4.14 -0.49
C GLU A 42 5.35 -4.78 0.63
N LEU A 43 4.87 -6.00 0.38
CA LEU A 43 4.04 -6.75 1.29
C LEU A 43 4.74 -8.02 1.73
N GLU A 44 4.46 -8.42 2.97
CA GLU A 44 4.79 -9.75 3.47
C GLU A 44 4.28 -10.83 2.50
N GLY A 45 5.10 -11.85 2.27
CA GLY A 45 4.85 -12.84 1.21
C GLY A 45 5.35 -12.43 -0.18
N GLY A 46 6.13 -11.35 -0.28
CA GLY A 46 6.92 -10.99 -1.47
C GLY A 46 6.13 -10.31 -2.60
N LYS A 47 4.85 -9.98 -2.37
CA LYS A 47 4.05 -9.22 -3.33
C LYS A 47 4.41 -7.74 -3.26
N ALA A 48 4.33 -7.05 -4.39
CA ALA A 48 4.48 -5.61 -4.43
C ALA A 48 3.42 -4.96 -5.32
N TYR A 49 3.00 -3.77 -4.91
CA TYR A 49 2.00 -2.96 -5.61
C TYR A 49 2.53 -1.54 -5.78
N TYR A 50 2.23 -0.91 -6.90
CA TYR A 50 2.49 0.49 -7.10
C TYR A 50 1.22 1.30 -6.82
N VAL A 51 1.32 2.23 -5.88
CA VAL A 51 0.26 3.18 -5.53
C VAL A 51 0.72 4.55 -5.99
N ASN A 52 -0.10 5.26 -6.76
CA ASN A 52 0.26 6.61 -7.19
C ASN A 52 0.58 7.47 -5.96
N PRO A 53 1.72 8.20 -5.94
CA PRO A 53 2.06 9.07 -4.82
C PRO A 53 0.95 10.08 -4.51
N GLN A 54 0.64 10.21 -3.22
CA GLN A 54 -0.32 11.13 -2.64
C GLN A 54 0.43 12.36 -2.14
N GLY A 55 -0.16 13.56 -2.32
CA GLY A 55 0.42 14.81 -1.82
C GLY A 55 0.35 14.98 -0.29
N ALA A 56 -0.23 14.02 0.41
CA ALA A 56 -0.15 13.92 1.86
C ALA A 56 -0.27 12.45 2.30
N LYS A 57 0.27 12.10 3.48
CA LYS A 57 -0.01 10.82 4.13
C LYS A 57 -1.54 10.72 4.36
N PRO A 58 -2.21 9.69 3.82
CA PRO A 58 -3.66 9.57 3.95
C PRO A 58 -4.07 9.26 5.39
N VAL A 59 -5.32 9.60 5.73
CA VAL A 59 -5.96 9.14 6.97
C VAL A 59 -6.43 7.71 6.74
N PHE A 60 -6.01 6.79 7.62
CA PHE A 60 -6.39 5.38 7.52
C PHE A 60 -7.70 5.10 8.27
N PRO A 61 -8.55 4.18 7.78
CA PRO A 61 -8.36 3.37 6.57
C PRO A 61 -8.62 4.15 5.26
N VAL A 62 -7.86 3.85 4.21
CA VAL A 62 -8.00 4.49 2.88
C VAL A 62 -8.04 3.46 1.75
N SER A 63 -8.90 3.69 0.76
CA SER A 63 -8.99 2.89 -0.46
C SER A 63 -8.26 3.59 -1.61
N LEU A 64 -7.25 2.96 -2.19
CA LEU A 64 -6.44 3.53 -3.27
C LEU A 64 -6.40 2.59 -4.47
N ARG A 65 -6.26 3.16 -5.67
CA ARG A 65 -5.98 2.36 -6.87
C ARG A 65 -4.50 1.99 -6.86
N ALA A 66 -4.23 0.73 -7.18
CA ALA A 66 -2.87 0.23 -7.34
C ALA A 66 -2.72 -0.57 -8.63
N SER A 67 -1.49 -0.72 -9.10
CA SER A 67 -1.10 -1.71 -10.11
C SER A 67 -0.16 -2.73 -9.47
N ARG A 68 -0.03 -3.92 -10.09
CA ARG A 68 1.02 -4.86 -9.68
C ARG A 68 2.36 -4.23 -9.99
N ALA A 69 3.27 -4.21 -9.02
CA ALA A 69 4.67 -3.86 -9.25
C ALA A 69 5.41 -5.18 -9.46
N GLU A 70 5.69 -5.53 -10.72
CA GLU A 70 6.56 -6.68 -10.98
C GLU A 70 7.99 -6.33 -10.54
N LEU A 71 8.71 -7.30 -9.99
CA LEU A 71 10.17 -7.21 -9.88
C LEU A 71 10.68 -7.28 -11.32
N GLY A 72 11.17 -6.16 -11.84
CA GLY A 72 11.96 -6.15 -13.07
C GLY A 72 13.27 -6.91 -12.91
#